data_AF-A0A067QH99-F1
#
_entry.id   AF-A0A067QH99-F1
#
_cell.length_a   1.000
_cell.length_b   1.000
_cell.length_c   1.000
_cell.angle_alpha   90.00
_cell.angle_beta   90.00
_cell.angle_gamma   90.00
#
_symmetry.space_group_name_H-M   'P 1'
#
loop_
_entity.id
_entity.type
_entity.pdbx_description
1 polymer ?
#
loop_
_entity_poly.entity_id
_entity_poly.type
_entity_poly.pdbx_seq_one_letter_code
_entity_poly.pdbx_strand_id
1 'polypeptide(L)'
;MSTDAPTRQGSDGSKETKHNPMINAFVALSIDPVATVHALEDPVATSEAEKLPCKTYIGLIHTYHGLPSSHDPFTQTSICLVGQGLPPHSEEYFSQPSMSIPLSPGAEHPLGRDPLNLTNPLPWPNCYVYTWAKVKARIRSAQYDDSLIVSKISNNQDWWRKTYFIRMDRDTQCGLQSVSRSSTQVVETTSAHDTQASTDAGPDWQVVYARLATSYRDQDAEIQSCAVSRGDSTTWSLDSSSDIDASKDEYMMGVMAAMLSLNSTPSVMTVVDAWYDLSRASTIPDPQGFLEERKALEE
;
A
#
# COMPACT_ATOMS: atom_id res chain seq x y z
N MET A 1 -28.77 20.22 56.56
CA MET A 1 -29.36 20.92 55.40
C MET A 1 -28.47 22.12 55.14
N SER A 2 -27.64 22.28 54.12
CA SER A 2 -27.24 21.49 52.94
C SER A 2 -25.82 22.00 52.62
N THR A 3 -24.77 21.19 52.74
CA THR A 3 -23.97 20.62 51.63
C THR A 3 -23.84 21.51 50.38
N ASP A 4 -22.75 22.27 50.33
CA ASP A 4 -22.17 22.83 49.11
C ASP A 4 -21.63 21.70 48.22
N ALA A 5 -22.04 21.70 46.95
CA ALA A 5 -21.55 20.78 45.93
C ALA A 5 -20.39 21.44 45.14
N PRO A 6 -19.27 20.75 44.91
CA PRO A 6 -18.22 21.28 44.05
C PRO A 6 -18.57 21.03 42.58
N THR A 7 -18.46 22.10 41.80
CA THR A 7 -18.54 22.14 40.34
C THR A 7 -17.61 21.08 39.73
N ARG A 8 -18.20 20.08 39.06
CA ARG A 8 -17.49 19.15 38.16
C ARG A 8 -16.88 19.96 37.03
N GLN A 9 -15.56 20.18 37.07
CA GLN A 9 -14.78 20.47 35.87
C GLN A 9 -14.96 19.28 34.93
N GLY A 10 -15.55 19.54 33.77
CA GLY A 10 -15.58 18.59 32.66
C GLY A 10 -14.14 18.23 32.32
N SER A 11 -13.82 16.96 32.43
CA SER A 11 -12.62 16.39 31.82
C SER A 11 -12.71 16.66 30.33
N ASP A 12 -11.98 17.67 29.88
CA ASP A 12 -11.65 17.87 28.48
C ASP A 12 -10.93 16.58 28.05
N GLY A 13 -11.68 15.70 27.39
CA GLY A 13 -11.15 14.45 26.88
C GLY A 13 -10.12 14.83 25.84
N SER A 14 -8.85 14.77 26.21
CA SER A 14 -7.72 14.99 25.32
C SER A 14 -7.95 14.11 24.09
N LYS A 15 -8.39 14.74 23.00
CA LYS A 15 -8.48 14.08 21.70
C LYS A 15 -7.06 13.66 21.37
N GLU A 16 -6.79 12.36 21.43
CA GLU A 16 -5.50 11.78 21.08
C GLU A 16 -5.23 12.13 19.62
N THR A 17 -4.42 13.17 19.39
CA THR A 17 -4.08 13.64 18.05
C THR A 17 -3.15 12.61 17.42
N LYS A 18 -3.66 11.86 16.45
CA LYS A 18 -2.84 10.93 15.68
C LYS A 18 -1.97 11.72 14.71
N HIS A 19 -0.70 11.34 14.65
CA HIS A 19 0.27 11.96 13.75
C HIS A 19 0.31 11.32 12.35
N ASN A 20 -0.48 10.26 12.13
CA ASN A 20 -0.41 9.40 10.94
C ASN A 20 -1.79 9.24 10.28
N PRO A 21 -1.87 9.15 8.94
CA PRO A 21 -3.13 9.01 8.25
C PRO A 21 -3.73 7.61 8.44
N MET A 22 -5.00 7.54 8.83
CA MET A 22 -5.70 6.32 9.21
C MET A 22 -5.58 5.20 8.16
N ILE A 23 -5.18 4.01 8.62
CA ILE A 23 -5.20 2.78 7.82
C ILE A 23 -6.62 2.54 7.28
N ASN A 24 -6.70 2.11 6.03
CA ASN A 24 -7.91 1.89 5.25
C ASN A 24 -8.69 3.16 4.87
N ALA A 25 -8.20 4.36 5.18
CA ALA A 25 -8.75 5.59 4.65
C ALA A 25 -8.23 5.87 3.24
N PHE A 26 -9.09 6.50 2.42
CA PHE A 26 -8.70 7.05 1.13
C PHE A 26 -8.12 8.45 1.33
N VAL A 27 -7.08 8.75 0.56
CA VAL A 27 -6.41 10.04 0.55
C VAL A 27 -6.18 10.49 -0.88
N ALA A 28 -6.25 11.80 -1.11
CA ALA A 28 -5.57 12.42 -2.23
C ALA A 28 -4.08 12.53 -1.86
N LEU A 29 -3.19 12.24 -2.80
CA LEU A 29 -1.75 12.32 -2.55
C LEU A 29 -0.98 12.81 -3.78
N SER A 30 0.14 13.49 -3.54
CA SER A 30 1.07 13.94 -4.57
C SER A 30 2.48 13.71 -4.08
N ILE A 31 3.40 13.38 -4.99
CA ILE A 31 4.83 13.36 -4.68
C ILE A 31 5.27 14.78 -4.30
N ASP A 32 6.06 14.89 -3.24
CA ASP A 32 6.85 16.08 -2.90
C ASP A 32 8.26 15.84 -3.45
N PRO A 33 8.57 16.31 -4.68
CA PRO A 33 9.80 15.95 -5.36
C PRO A 33 11.03 16.54 -4.65
N VAL A 34 10.90 17.74 -4.10
CA VAL A 34 11.95 18.43 -3.33
C VAL A 34 12.25 17.69 -2.04
N ALA A 35 11.23 17.33 -1.25
CA ALA A 35 11.44 16.57 -0.03
C ALA A 35 11.98 15.15 -0.30
N THR A 36 11.65 14.56 -1.46
CA THR A 36 12.18 13.26 -1.88
C THR A 36 13.69 13.29 -2.10
N VAL A 37 14.19 14.32 -2.79
CA VAL A 37 15.64 14.44 -3.10
C VAL A 37 16.44 15.16 -2.03
N HIS A 38 15.79 15.76 -1.02
CA HIS A 38 16.44 16.54 0.04
C HIS A 38 17.58 15.78 0.73
N ALA A 39 17.43 14.46 0.91
CA ALA A 39 18.45 13.61 1.52
C ALA A 39 19.76 13.51 0.72
N LEU A 40 19.75 13.85 -0.57
CA LEU A 40 20.93 13.84 -1.43
C LEU A 40 21.84 15.05 -1.20
N GLU A 41 21.33 16.11 -0.56
CA GLU A 41 22.04 17.39 -0.34
C GLU A 41 22.65 17.98 -1.62
N ASP A 42 22.02 17.71 -2.78
CA ASP A 42 22.45 18.16 -4.10
C ASP A 42 21.56 19.31 -4.61
N PRO A 43 22.09 20.55 -4.73
CA PRO A 43 21.34 21.69 -5.26
C PRO A 43 20.87 21.50 -6.71
N VAL A 44 21.60 20.74 -7.54
CA VAL A 44 21.22 20.47 -8.92
C VAL A 44 20.02 19.52 -8.94
N ALA A 45 20.10 18.39 -8.23
CA ALA A 45 18.97 17.47 -8.09
C ALA A 45 17.74 18.15 -7.51
N THR A 46 17.92 19.02 -6.50
CA THR A 46 16.83 19.81 -5.91
C THR A 46 16.18 20.74 -6.93
N SER A 47 16.99 21.45 -7.73
CA SER A 47 16.48 22.36 -8.76
C SER A 47 15.75 21.64 -9.90
N GLU A 48 16.20 20.46 -10.31
CA GLU A 48 15.50 19.66 -11.32
C GLU A 48 14.22 19.03 -10.76
N ALA A 49 14.24 18.52 -9.53
CA ALA A 49 13.07 17.97 -8.84
C ALA A 49 11.95 19.02 -8.71
N GLU A 50 12.29 20.28 -8.44
CA GLU A 50 11.33 21.39 -8.34
C GLU A 50 10.59 21.67 -9.66
N LYS A 51 11.17 21.28 -10.81
CA LYS A 51 10.54 21.41 -12.14
C LYS A 51 9.65 20.23 -12.51
N LEU A 52 9.70 19.12 -11.76
CA LEU A 52 8.95 17.91 -12.09
C LEU A 52 7.45 18.11 -11.82
N PRO A 53 6.58 18.00 -12.84
CA PRO A 53 5.14 18.15 -12.65
C PRO A 53 4.59 16.90 -11.95
N CYS A 54 4.30 17.01 -10.65
CA CYS A 54 3.67 15.92 -9.89
C CYS A 54 2.15 16.06 -9.91
N LYS A 55 1.44 14.98 -10.24
CA LYS A 55 -0.04 14.97 -10.25
C LYS A 55 -0.59 14.55 -8.89
N THR A 56 -1.87 14.87 -8.68
CA THR A 56 -2.61 14.36 -7.51
C THR A 56 -3.29 13.05 -7.86
N TYR A 57 -2.96 12.00 -7.13
CA TYR A 57 -3.51 10.65 -7.25
C TYR A 57 -4.42 10.33 -6.06
N ILE A 58 -5.22 9.28 -6.19
CA ILE A 58 -5.99 8.73 -5.08
C ILE A 58 -5.32 7.46 -4.59
N GLY A 59 -5.18 7.33 -3.27
CA GLY A 59 -4.57 6.17 -2.64
C GLY A 59 -5.36 5.67 -1.44
N LEU A 60 -5.23 4.39 -1.16
CA LEU A 60 -5.72 3.73 0.04
C LEU A 60 -4.54 3.44 0.96
N ILE A 61 -4.57 3.98 2.18
CA ILE A 61 -3.54 3.69 3.18
C ILE A 61 -3.64 2.21 3.58
N HIS A 62 -2.59 1.44 3.30
CA HIS A 62 -2.62 0.00 3.48
C HIS A 62 -2.05 -0.44 4.82
N THR A 63 -0.79 -0.10 5.11
CA THR A 63 -0.06 -0.48 6.32
C THR A 63 1.07 0.51 6.59
N TYR A 64 1.35 0.80 7.85
CA TYR A 64 2.60 1.47 8.23
C TYR A 64 3.77 0.49 8.24
N HIS A 65 4.99 1.00 8.07
CA HIS A 65 6.22 0.25 8.33
C HIS A 65 7.09 1.02 9.31
N GLY A 66 7.97 0.30 10.00
CA GLY A 66 8.83 0.87 11.02
C GLY A 66 8.11 1.15 12.34
N LEU A 67 8.89 1.55 13.34
CA LEU A 67 8.36 2.04 14.60
C LEU A 67 8.19 3.56 14.52
N PRO A 68 7.14 4.13 15.15
CA PRO A 68 7.03 5.58 15.26
C PRO A 68 8.29 6.14 15.93
N SER A 69 9.02 6.98 15.22
CA SER A 69 10.17 7.69 15.79
C SER A 69 9.75 9.12 16.09
N SER A 70 10.02 9.61 17.31
CA SER A 70 9.83 11.03 17.65
C SER A 70 10.74 11.97 16.86
N HIS A 71 11.78 11.43 16.22
CA HIS A 71 12.78 12.19 15.46
C HIS A 71 12.57 12.13 13.95
N ASP A 72 11.70 11.23 13.47
CA ASP A 72 11.32 11.18 12.06
C ASP A 72 9.96 11.87 11.88
N PRO A 73 9.91 13.07 11.26
CA PRO A 73 8.65 13.75 10.98
C PRO A 73 7.86 13.06 9.86
N PHE A 74 8.26 11.88 9.42
CA PHE A 74 7.57 11.10 8.40
C PHE A 74 7.14 9.72 8.91
N THR A 75 6.02 9.25 8.37
CA THR A 75 5.53 7.89 8.55
C THR A 75 5.72 7.12 7.26
N GLN A 76 6.53 6.07 7.33
CA GLN A 76 6.65 5.12 6.23
C GLN A 76 5.37 4.29 6.12
N THR A 77 4.79 4.24 4.93
CA THR A 77 3.54 3.54 4.67
C THR A 77 3.57 2.85 3.33
N SER A 78 2.76 1.80 3.20
CA SER A 78 2.33 1.29 1.92
C SER A 78 0.99 1.90 1.54
N ILE A 79 0.89 2.31 0.29
CA ILE A 79 -0.30 2.90 -0.30
C ILE A 79 -0.66 2.07 -1.53
N CYS A 80 -1.91 1.66 -1.65
CA CYS A 80 -2.42 1.09 -2.90
C CYS A 80 -3.08 2.21 -3.70
N LEU A 81 -2.61 2.44 -4.92
CA LEU A 81 -3.18 3.46 -5.79
C LEU A 81 -4.57 3.04 -6.29
N VAL A 82 -5.43 4.02 -6.49
CA VAL A 82 -6.80 3.85 -6.99
C VAL A 82 -6.85 4.33 -8.43
N GLY A 83 -7.51 3.56 -9.29
CA GLY A 83 -7.77 3.92 -10.68
C GLY A 83 -9.27 3.91 -10.99
N GLN A 84 -9.62 4.54 -12.10
CA GLN A 84 -10.97 4.50 -12.66
C GLN A 84 -11.00 3.53 -13.84
N GLY A 85 -11.85 2.50 -13.74
CA GLY A 85 -11.84 1.35 -14.64
C GLY A 85 -10.91 0.23 -14.18
N LEU A 86 -10.91 -0.86 -14.95
CA LEU A 86 -9.97 -1.95 -14.73
C LEU A 86 -8.55 -1.51 -15.10
N PRO A 87 -7.51 -1.98 -14.39
CA PRO A 87 -6.14 -1.65 -14.73
C PRO A 87 -5.80 -2.14 -16.14
N PRO A 88 -5.08 -1.33 -16.94
CA PRO A 88 -4.60 -1.77 -18.23
C PRO A 88 -3.60 -2.91 -18.07
N HIS A 89 -3.43 -3.68 -19.13
CA HIS A 89 -2.32 -4.61 -19.22
C HIS A 89 -1.01 -3.86 -19.39
N SER A 90 0.03 -4.22 -18.65
CA SER A 90 1.37 -3.64 -18.77
C SER A 90 2.42 -4.71 -18.60
N GLU A 91 3.30 -4.82 -19.59
CA GLU A 91 4.48 -5.70 -19.50
C GLU A 91 5.55 -5.10 -18.58
N GLU A 92 5.75 -3.77 -18.61
CA GLU A 92 6.72 -3.08 -17.76
C GLU A 92 6.39 -3.23 -16.26
N TYR A 93 5.11 -3.10 -15.91
CA TYR A 93 4.65 -3.18 -14.52
C TYR A 93 4.04 -4.53 -14.16
N PHE A 94 4.01 -5.48 -15.09
CA PHE A 94 3.40 -6.80 -14.94
C PHE A 94 1.94 -6.74 -14.45
N SER A 95 1.18 -5.76 -14.93
CA SER A 95 -0.21 -5.52 -14.52
C SER A 95 -1.21 -6.27 -15.39
N GLN A 96 -2.32 -6.70 -14.76
CA GLN A 96 -3.43 -7.36 -15.42
C GLN A 96 -4.77 -6.79 -14.91
N PRO A 97 -5.85 -6.80 -15.71
CA PRO A 97 -7.18 -6.36 -15.28
C PRO A 97 -7.69 -7.03 -13.99
N SER A 98 -7.29 -8.28 -13.74
CA SER A 98 -7.63 -9.05 -12.53
C SER A 98 -6.91 -8.60 -11.26
N MET A 99 -5.83 -7.82 -11.38
CA MET A 99 -5.04 -7.31 -10.26
C MET A 99 -5.64 -6.02 -9.70
N SER A 100 -6.92 -6.10 -9.35
CA SER A 100 -7.66 -4.98 -8.78
C SER A 100 -8.76 -5.43 -7.83
N ILE A 101 -9.30 -4.51 -7.04
CA ILE A 101 -10.44 -4.76 -6.18
C ILE A 101 -11.49 -3.68 -6.45
N PRO A 102 -12.74 -4.04 -6.80
CA PRO A 102 -13.75 -3.04 -7.06
C PRO A 102 -14.12 -2.24 -5.81
N LEU A 103 -14.47 -0.98 -6.01
CA LEU A 103 -14.93 -0.06 -4.96
C LEU A 103 -16.35 0.45 -5.21
N SER A 104 -16.75 0.56 -6.48
CA SER A 104 -18.08 1.03 -6.84
C SER A 104 -19.10 -0.12 -6.85
N PRO A 105 -20.32 0.09 -6.35
CA PRO A 105 -21.40 -0.89 -6.49
C PRO A 105 -21.64 -1.24 -7.97
N GLY A 106 -21.74 -2.53 -8.30
CA GLY A 106 -21.98 -3.02 -9.65
C GLY A 106 -20.77 -2.94 -10.60
N ALA A 107 -19.59 -2.56 -10.11
CA ALA A 107 -18.37 -2.61 -10.90
C ALA A 107 -17.96 -4.05 -11.20
N GLU A 108 -17.70 -4.35 -12.47
CA GLU A 108 -17.33 -5.69 -12.93
C GLU A 108 -15.88 -6.01 -12.59
N HIS A 109 -15.59 -7.27 -12.28
CA HIS A 109 -14.22 -7.74 -12.08
C HIS A 109 -14.00 -9.05 -12.83
N PRO A 110 -12.88 -9.24 -13.56
CA PRO A 110 -12.65 -10.46 -14.35
C PRO A 110 -12.71 -11.77 -13.54
N LEU A 111 -12.33 -11.71 -12.27
CA LEU A 111 -12.41 -12.85 -11.34
C LEU A 111 -13.65 -12.83 -10.44
N GLY A 112 -14.65 -11.99 -10.73
CA GLY A 112 -15.90 -11.93 -9.96
C GLY A 112 -15.73 -11.45 -8.51
N ARG A 113 -14.73 -10.60 -8.22
CA ARG A 113 -14.55 -10.03 -6.87
C ARG A 113 -15.65 -9.03 -6.59
N ASP A 114 -16.37 -9.19 -5.47
CA ASP A 114 -17.33 -8.17 -5.05
C ASP A 114 -16.64 -6.89 -4.59
N PRO A 115 -17.27 -5.71 -4.77
CA PRO A 115 -16.77 -4.46 -4.23
C PRO A 115 -16.51 -4.50 -2.72
N LEU A 116 -15.54 -3.71 -2.25
CA LEU A 116 -15.35 -3.46 -0.81
C LEU A 116 -16.42 -2.51 -0.29
N ASN A 117 -16.91 -2.73 0.93
CA ASN A 117 -17.86 -1.79 1.55
C ASN A 117 -17.11 -0.57 2.09
N LEU A 118 -17.52 0.60 1.62
CA LEU A 118 -16.97 1.89 2.04
C LEU A 118 -17.92 2.61 2.99
N THR A 119 -17.38 3.45 3.88
CA THR A 119 -18.21 4.22 4.83
C THR A 119 -19.06 5.25 4.10
N ASN A 120 -18.47 5.85 3.07
CA ASN A 120 -19.15 6.69 2.08
C ASN A 120 -18.65 6.28 0.69
N PRO A 121 -19.51 6.28 -0.34
CA PRO A 121 -19.07 6.02 -1.70
C PRO A 121 -18.04 7.07 -2.14
N LEU A 122 -17.09 6.67 -2.98
CA LEU A 122 -16.17 7.62 -3.58
C LEU A 122 -16.90 8.55 -4.57
N PRO A 123 -16.45 9.79 -4.75
CA PRO A 123 -17.07 10.74 -5.67
C PRO A 123 -17.09 10.28 -7.14
N TRP A 124 -16.17 9.39 -7.53
CA TRP A 124 -16.04 8.90 -8.89
C TRP A 124 -16.66 7.51 -9.06
N PRO A 125 -17.35 7.26 -10.18
CA PRO A 125 -17.88 5.95 -10.50
C PRO A 125 -16.77 5.01 -10.99
N ASN A 126 -17.05 3.71 -10.99
CA ASN A 126 -16.20 2.67 -11.56
C ASN A 126 -14.76 2.68 -11.01
N CYS A 127 -14.60 2.85 -9.70
CA CYS A 127 -13.30 2.90 -9.04
C CYS A 127 -12.82 1.52 -8.61
N TYR A 128 -11.50 1.33 -8.64
CA TYR A 128 -10.84 0.12 -8.19
C TYR A 128 -9.56 0.44 -7.41
N VAL A 129 -9.26 -0.34 -6.40
CA VAL A 129 -7.90 -0.40 -5.83
C VAL A 129 -7.05 -1.23 -6.77
N TYR A 130 -5.98 -0.66 -7.34
CA TYR A 130 -5.03 -1.41 -8.17
C TYR A 130 -4.05 -2.11 -7.25
N THR A 131 -4.20 -3.42 -7.08
CA THR A 131 -3.39 -4.21 -6.12
C THR A 131 -1.95 -4.38 -6.62
N TRP A 132 -1.74 -4.36 -7.93
CA TRP A 132 -0.41 -4.33 -8.55
C TRP A 132 0.33 -3.00 -8.27
N ALA A 133 -0.40 -1.89 -8.11
CA ALA A 133 0.13 -0.54 -7.91
C ALA A 133 0.28 -0.20 -6.42
N LYS A 134 0.95 -1.09 -5.67
CA LYS A 134 1.28 -0.88 -4.26
C LYS A 134 2.64 -0.20 -4.13
N VAL A 135 2.65 1.04 -3.66
CA VAL A 135 3.86 1.84 -3.47
C VAL A 135 4.23 1.92 -1.99
N LYS A 136 5.52 2.07 -1.71
CA LYS A 136 6.03 2.45 -0.38
C LYS A 136 6.44 3.91 -0.44
N ALA A 137 5.95 4.72 0.49
CA ALA A 137 6.20 6.15 0.53
C ALA A 137 6.28 6.66 1.97
N ARG A 138 6.92 7.81 2.16
CA ARG A 138 6.95 8.57 3.42
C ARG A 138 5.86 9.62 3.34
N ILE A 139 4.90 9.56 4.26
CA ILE A 139 3.93 10.64 4.42
C ILE A 139 4.40 11.52 5.56
N ARG A 140 4.38 12.85 5.37
CA ARG A 140 4.69 13.79 6.44
C ARG A 140 3.72 13.56 7.61
N SER A 141 4.27 13.24 8.77
CA SER A 141 3.52 13.09 10.01
C SER A 141 2.95 14.46 10.36
N ALA A 142 1.62 14.58 10.30
CA ALA A 142 0.87 15.79 10.57
C ALA A 142 -0.27 15.47 11.54
N GLN A 143 -0.88 16.47 12.16
CA GLN A 143 -2.09 16.19 12.94
C GLN A 143 -3.22 15.80 11.98
N TYR A 144 -3.49 14.50 11.89
CA TYR A 144 -4.58 13.98 11.08
C TYR A 144 -5.86 13.96 11.92
N ASP A 145 -6.83 14.77 11.50
CA ASP A 145 -8.17 14.75 12.09
C ASP A 145 -9.00 13.67 11.40
N ASP A 146 -9.27 12.58 12.13
CA ASP A 146 -10.09 11.45 11.66
C ASP A 146 -11.51 11.90 11.24
N SER A 147 -12.00 13.06 11.73
CA SER A 147 -13.30 13.61 11.32
C SER A 147 -13.32 14.13 9.88
N LEU A 148 -12.15 14.38 9.29
CA LEU A 148 -12.00 14.81 7.90
C LEU A 148 -11.97 13.62 6.91
N ILE A 149 -11.98 12.37 7.40
CA ILE A 149 -11.98 11.18 6.55
C ILE A 149 -13.28 11.13 5.74
N VAL A 150 -13.16 11.38 4.43
CA VAL A 150 -14.30 11.32 3.51
C VAL A 150 -14.77 9.89 3.32
N SER A 151 -13.85 8.94 3.13
CA SER A 151 -14.19 7.53 2.92
C SER A 151 -13.10 6.60 3.44
N LYS A 152 -13.50 5.44 3.94
CA LYS A 152 -12.63 4.34 4.34
C LYS A 152 -13.35 3.00 4.19
N ILE A 153 -12.63 1.90 4.30
CA ILE A 153 -13.25 0.57 4.38
C ILE A 153 -14.04 0.43 5.69
N SER A 154 -15.30 0.01 5.59
CA SER A 154 -16.27 0.05 6.69
C SER A 154 -16.10 -1.01 7.76
N ASN A 155 -15.56 -2.17 7.41
CA ASN A 155 -15.59 -3.35 8.28
C ASN A 155 -14.30 -4.18 8.19
N ASN A 156 -14.11 -5.04 9.20
CA ASN A 156 -12.93 -5.90 9.29
C ASN A 156 -12.91 -7.02 8.24
N GLN A 157 -14.07 -7.47 7.75
CA GLN A 157 -14.13 -8.51 6.73
C GLN A 157 -13.54 -8.03 5.40
N ASP A 158 -13.87 -6.80 4.98
CA ASP A 158 -13.32 -6.17 3.80
C ASP A 158 -11.84 -5.82 3.96
N TRP A 159 -11.39 -5.54 5.18
CA TRP A 159 -9.97 -5.42 5.47
C TRP A 159 -9.21 -6.73 5.21
N TRP A 160 -9.76 -7.87 5.64
CA TRP A 160 -9.20 -9.19 5.35
C TRP A 160 -9.24 -9.53 3.85
N ARG A 161 -10.38 -9.32 3.19
CA ARG A 161 -10.53 -9.52 1.73
C ARG A 161 -9.51 -8.71 0.95
N LYS A 162 -9.39 -7.41 1.27
CA LYS A 162 -8.38 -6.52 0.68
C LYS A 162 -6.97 -7.08 0.85
N THR A 163 -6.61 -7.46 2.07
CA THR A 163 -5.26 -7.96 2.38
C THR A 163 -4.96 -9.27 1.66
N TYR A 164 -5.94 -10.17 1.58
CA TYR A 164 -5.86 -11.41 0.84
C TYR A 164 -5.63 -11.18 -0.66
N PHE A 165 -6.47 -10.36 -1.30
CA PHE A 165 -6.33 -10.07 -2.74
C PHE A 165 -5.01 -9.36 -3.07
N ILE A 166 -4.58 -8.39 -2.25
CA ILE A 166 -3.28 -7.73 -2.43
C ILE A 166 -2.13 -8.75 -2.38
N ARG A 167 -2.19 -9.72 -1.47
CA ARG A 167 -1.14 -10.75 -1.37
C ARG A 167 -1.16 -11.67 -2.59
N MET A 168 -2.33 -12.18 -2.96
CA MET A 168 -2.50 -13.10 -4.09
C MET A 168 -2.08 -12.46 -5.42
N ASP A 169 -2.47 -11.21 -5.66
CA ASP A 169 -2.12 -10.49 -6.88
C ASP A 169 -0.63 -10.17 -6.92
N ARG A 170 -0.03 -9.86 -5.76
CA ARG A 170 1.43 -9.65 -5.67
C ARG A 170 2.19 -10.93 -5.97
N ASP A 171 1.75 -12.08 -5.45
CA ASP A 171 2.37 -13.37 -5.75
C ASP A 171 2.27 -13.69 -7.25
N THR A 172 1.11 -13.40 -7.85
CA THR A 172 0.90 -13.52 -9.30
C THR A 172 1.84 -12.60 -10.09
N GLN A 173 1.90 -11.31 -9.74
CA GLN A 173 2.76 -10.32 -10.37
C GLN A 173 4.25 -10.70 -10.28
N CYS A 174 4.71 -11.17 -9.11
CA CYS A 174 6.06 -11.71 -8.91
C CYS A 174 6.33 -12.91 -9.83
N GLY A 175 5.35 -13.80 -10.00
CA GLY A 175 5.43 -14.93 -10.93
C GLY A 175 5.57 -14.50 -12.38
N LEU A 176 4.85 -13.45 -12.81
CA LEU A 176 4.99 -12.91 -14.17
C LEU A 176 6.38 -12.30 -14.39
N GLN A 177 6.85 -11.54 -13.42
CA GLN A 177 8.17 -10.92 -13.47
C GLN A 177 9.30 -11.96 -13.53
N SER A 178 9.17 -13.06 -12.78
CA SER A 178 10.19 -14.12 -12.80
C SER A 178 10.23 -14.85 -14.15
N VAL A 179 9.07 -15.18 -14.73
CA VAL A 179 8.98 -15.82 -16.06
C VAL A 179 9.58 -14.92 -17.14
N SER A 180 9.27 -13.62 -17.12
CA SER A 180 9.85 -12.66 -18.06
C SER A 180 11.38 -12.62 -17.97
N ARG A 181 11.94 -12.51 -16.75
CA ARG A 181 13.41 -12.54 -16.53
C ARG A 181 14.06 -13.83 -17.02
N SER A 182 13.44 -14.98 -16.78
CA SER A 182 13.95 -16.27 -17.24
C SER A 182 13.90 -16.40 -18.78
N SER A 183 12.85 -15.86 -19.43
CA SER A 183 12.74 -15.87 -20.88
C SER A 183 13.85 -15.02 -21.53
N THR A 184 14.15 -13.85 -20.97
CA THR A 184 15.23 -12.98 -21.48
C THR A 184 16.62 -13.65 -21.36
N GLN A 185 16.89 -14.36 -20.26
CA GLN A 185 18.17 -15.07 -20.07
C GLN A 185 18.38 -16.24 -21.05
N VAL A 186 17.32 -16.94 -21.46
CA VAL A 186 17.43 -18.04 -22.44
C VAL A 186 17.82 -17.52 -23.82
N VAL A 187 17.30 -16.35 -24.23
CA VAL A 187 17.60 -15.72 -25.54
C VAL A 187 19.04 -15.20 -25.60
N GLU A 188 19.56 -14.60 -24.53
CA GLU A 188 20.96 -14.14 -24.49
C GLU A 188 21.96 -15.31 -24.53
N THR A 189 21.62 -16.45 -23.93
CA THR A 189 22.51 -17.63 -23.92
C THR A 189 22.52 -18.37 -25.26
N THR A 190 21.47 -18.23 -26.09
CA THR A 190 21.42 -18.82 -27.44
C THR A 190 21.93 -17.90 -28.56
N SER A 191 22.10 -16.60 -28.30
CA SER A 191 22.65 -15.63 -29.27
C SER A 191 24.15 -15.85 -29.60
N ALA A 192 24.85 -16.67 -28.82
CA ALA A 192 26.26 -16.99 -29.08
C ALA A 192 26.49 -18.14 -30.09
N HIS A 193 25.45 -18.82 -30.57
CA HIS A 193 25.61 -19.80 -31.64
C HIS A 193 24.39 -19.89 -32.57
N ASP A 194 24.69 -19.71 -33.85
CA ASP A 194 23.94 -20.10 -35.05
C ASP A 194 22.88 -19.13 -35.60
N THR A 195 23.28 -18.56 -36.74
CA THR A 195 22.42 -18.04 -37.80
C THR A 195 21.53 -19.16 -38.35
N GLN A 196 20.26 -19.20 -37.95
CA GLN A 196 19.19 -19.70 -38.83
C GLN A 196 17.90 -18.90 -38.62
N ALA A 197 17.35 -18.45 -39.75
CA ALA A 197 16.09 -17.74 -39.85
C ALA A 197 14.94 -18.61 -39.32
N SER A 198 14.38 -18.20 -38.18
CA SER A 198 13.07 -18.65 -37.71
C SER A 198 12.27 -17.41 -37.39
N THR A 199 11.08 -17.32 -37.98
CA THR A 199 10.12 -16.21 -37.78
C THR A 199 9.86 -16.00 -36.31
N ASP A 200 10.29 -14.82 -35.87
CA ASP A 200 10.07 -14.17 -34.60
C ASP A 200 8.57 -14.01 -34.32
N ALA A 201 8.04 -14.90 -33.49
CA ALA A 201 6.87 -14.63 -32.69
C ALA A 201 7.28 -14.97 -31.26
N GLY A 202 7.56 -13.94 -30.46
CA GLY A 202 7.77 -14.07 -29.02
C GLY A 202 6.63 -14.86 -28.35
N PRO A 203 6.81 -15.29 -27.09
CA PRO A 203 5.80 -16.07 -26.39
C PRO A 203 4.44 -15.37 -26.44
N ASP A 204 3.39 -16.08 -26.85
CA ASP A 204 2.02 -15.58 -26.76
C ASP A 204 1.64 -15.45 -25.29
N TRP A 205 1.87 -14.26 -24.76
CA TRP A 205 1.61 -13.93 -23.36
C TRP A 205 0.16 -14.19 -22.98
N GLN A 206 -0.80 -14.11 -23.91
CA GLN A 206 -2.20 -14.44 -23.61
C GLN A 206 -2.36 -15.93 -23.24
N VAL A 207 -1.61 -16.82 -23.88
CA VAL A 207 -1.62 -18.27 -23.59
C VAL A 207 -0.93 -18.58 -22.25
N VAL A 208 0.19 -17.90 -21.96
CA VAL A 208 0.88 -18.03 -20.67
C VAL A 208 -0.03 -17.56 -19.54
N TYR A 209 -0.72 -16.44 -19.71
CA TYR A 209 -1.64 -15.88 -18.72
C TYR A 209 -2.92 -16.71 -18.55
N ALA A 210 -3.49 -17.25 -19.63
CA ALA A 210 -4.66 -18.13 -19.56
C ALA A 210 -4.38 -19.40 -18.74
N ARG A 211 -3.18 -19.99 -18.87
CA ARG A 211 -2.77 -21.16 -18.09
C ARG A 211 -2.65 -20.87 -16.59
N LEU A 212 -2.12 -19.69 -16.22
CA LEU A 212 -2.04 -19.28 -14.83
C LEU A 212 -3.45 -19.03 -14.25
N ALA A 213 -4.33 -18.36 -14.99
CA ALA A 213 -5.71 -18.12 -14.55
C ALA A 213 -6.51 -19.42 -14.32
N THR A 214 -6.27 -20.47 -15.12
CA THR A 214 -6.92 -21.78 -14.92
C THR A 214 -6.42 -22.54 -13.69
N SER A 215 -5.16 -22.36 -13.28
CA SER A 215 -4.59 -23.07 -12.13
C SER A 215 -5.19 -22.64 -10.79
N TYR A 216 -5.79 -21.45 -10.70
CA TYR A 216 -6.36 -20.92 -9.45
C TYR A 216 -7.86 -21.20 -9.29
N ARG A 217 -8.59 -21.47 -10.38
CA ARG A 217 -10.01 -21.84 -10.33
C ARG A 217 -10.26 -23.13 -9.54
N ASP A 218 -9.29 -24.04 -9.55
CA ASP A 218 -9.38 -25.31 -8.82
C ASP A 218 -9.16 -25.14 -7.31
N GLN A 219 -8.52 -24.06 -6.84
CA GLN A 219 -8.35 -23.77 -5.41
C GLN A 219 -9.60 -23.10 -4.78
N ASP A 220 -10.36 -22.33 -5.58
CA ASP A 220 -11.59 -21.67 -5.11
C ASP A 220 -12.74 -22.66 -4.82
N ALA A 221 -12.75 -23.81 -5.50
CA ALA A 221 -13.75 -24.87 -5.29
C ALA A 221 -13.59 -25.60 -3.94
N GLU A 222 -12.40 -25.57 -3.34
CA GLU A 222 -12.13 -26.28 -2.08
C GLU A 222 -12.51 -25.45 -0.84
N ILE A 223 -12.61 -24.12 -0.96
CA ILE A 223 -12.82 -23.21 0.18
C ILE A 223 -14.31 -22.97 0.49
N GLN A 224 -15.22 -23.29 -0.44
CA GLN A 224 -16.67 -23.32 -0.13
C GLN A 224 -17.04 -24.44 0.87
N SER A 225 -16.14 -25.37 1.20
CA SER A 225 -16.39 -26.48 2.12
C SER A 225 -15.87 -26.27 3.56
N CYS A 226 -15.12 -25.20 3.88
CA CYS A 226 -14.47 -25.06 5.20
C CYS A 226 -15.27 -24.21 6.21
N ALA A 227 -16.47 -23.74 5.86
CA ALA A 227 -17.30 -22.90 6.72
C ALA A 227 -18.06 -23.65 7.83
N VAL A 228 -17.51 -24.71 8.43
CA VAL A 228 -17.90 -25.20 9.77
C VAL A 228 -16.71 -25.97 10.37
N SER A 229 -15.96 -25.34 11.29
CA SER A 229 -15.51 -25.98 12.54
C SER A 229 -14.91 -24.96 13.50
N ARG A 230 -15.45 -24.97 14.72
CA ARG A 230 -15.04 -24.20 15.90
C ARG A 230 -13.84 -24.85 16.60
N GLY A 231 -13.08 -24.03 17.34
CA GLY A 231 -12.08 -24.40 18.36
C GLY A 231 -10.66 -24.08 17.87
N ASP A 232 -9.78 -23.35 18.55
CA ASP A 232 -9.75 -22.96 19.96
C ASP A 232 -8.92 -21.67 20.15
N SER A 233 -9.19 -21.04 21.29
CA SER A 233 -8.65 -19.78 21.79
C SER A 233 -7.12 -19.81 22.01
N THR A 234 -6.38 -18.84 21.46
CA THR A 234 -5.10 -18.42 22.03
C THR A 234 -5.25 -17.01 22.61
N THR A 235 -5.74 -16.99 23.84
CA THR A 235 -5.71 -15.85 24.75
C THR A 235 -4.25 -15.60 25.14
N TRP A 236 -3.69 -14.46 24.77
CA TRP A 236 -2.39 -14.02 25.28
C TRP A 236 -2.60 -13.46 26.68
N SER A 237 -2.56 -14.32 27.69
CA SER A 237 -2.51 -13.90 29.08
C SER A 237 -1.09 -13.44 29.41
N LEU A 238 -0.92 -12.13 29.57
CA LEU A 238 0.25 -11.56 30.23
C LEU A 238 0.11 -11.83 31.73
N ASP A 239 0.75 -12.90 32.19
CA ASP A 239 0.87 -13.18 33.60
C ASP A 239 1.91 -12.23 34.19
N SER A 240 1.43 -11.30 35.01
CA SER A 240 2.22 -10.32 35.73
C SER A 240 2.84 -10.98 36.95
N SER A 241 4.05 -11.53 36.79
CA SER A 241 4.87 -11.99 37.90
C SER A 241 6.03 -11.01 38.11
N SER A 242 5.95 -10.28 39.22
CA SER A 242 7.01 -9.43 39.75
C SER A 242 8.24 -10.24 40.13
N ASP A 243 9.37 -9.97 39.50
CA ASP A 243 10.69 -9.95 40.12
C ASP A 243 11.63 -9.12 39.23
N ILE A 244 12.11 -8.00 39.78
CA ILE A 244 12.91 -6.98 39.11
C ILE A 244 14.34 -7.52 38.96
N ASP A 245 14.73 -7.88 37.75
CA ASP A 245 16.13 -8.11 37.37
C ASP A 245 16.56 -6.99 36.40
N ALA A 246 17.24 -5.98 36.94
CA ALA A 246 17.66 -4.75 36.26
C ALA A 246 18.61 -5.00 35.06
N SER A 247 19.09 -6.24 34.87
CA SER A 247 19.94 -6.65 33.75
C SER A 247 19.20 -6.79 32.41
N LYS A 248 17.89 -7.10 32.42
CA LYS A 248 17.10 -7.27 31.19
C LYS A 248 16.72 -5.95 30.52
N ASP A 249 16.66 -4.87 31.29
CA ASP A 249 16.25 -3.57 30.77
C ASP A 249 17.32 -2.94 29.87
N GLU A 250 18.60 -3.11 30.16
CA GLU A 250 19.69 -2.61 29.30
C GLU A 250 19.76 -3.38 27.98
N TYR A 251 19.53 -4.70 27.99
CA TYR A 251 19.49 -5.49 26.77
C TYR A 251 18.28 -5.13 25.91
N MET A 252 17.11 -4.95 26.52
CA MET A 252 15.90 -4.58 25.79
C MET A 252 15.96 -3.14 25.27
N MET A 253 16.54 -2.19 26.03
CA MET A 253 16.85 -0.85 25.52
C MET A 253 17.88 -0.89 24.40
N GLY A 254 18.92 -1.72 24.51
CA GLY A 254 19.94 -1.89 23.49
C GLY A 254 19.37 -2.47 22.19
N VAL A 255 18.47 -3.46 22.29
CA VAL A 255 17.76 -4.03 21.13
C VAL A 255 16.80 -3.01 20.52
N MET A 256 16.05 -2.25 21.33
CA MET A 256 15.19 -1.18 20.83
C MET A 256 16.00 -0.04 20.20
N ALA A 257 17.11 0.37 20.80
CA ALA A 257 18.01 1.38 20.26
C ALA A 257 18.69 0.92 18.97
N ALA A 258 19.07 -0.35 18.87
CA ALA A 258 19.58 -0.96 17.64
C ALA A 258 18.51 -1.04 16.54
N MET A 259 17.27 -1.41 16.88
CA MET A 259 16.13 -1.37 15.96
C MET A 259 15.80 0.05 15.49
N LEU A 260 15.91 1.05 16.37
CA LEU A 260 15.73 2.47 16.03
C LEU A 260 16.90 3.00 15.18
N SER A 261 18.12 2.50 15.41
CA SER A 261 19.33 2.87 14.65
C SER A 261 19.36 2.26 13.24
N LEU A 262 18.80 1.06 13.04
CA LEU A 262 18.64 0.46 11.71
C LEU A 262 17.65 1.23 10.83
N ASN A 263 16.78 2.05 11.43
CA ASN A 263 15.88 2.97 10.72
C ASN A 263 16.50 4.36 10.46
N SER A 264 17.75 4.62 10.87
CA SER A 264 18.41 5.94 10.78
C SER A 264 19.21 6.17 9.49
N THR A 265 19.12 5.29 8.49
CA THR A 265 19.61 5.69 7.16
C THR A 265 18.63 6.71 6.59
N PRO A 266 19.09 7.87 6.07
CA PRO A 266 18.21 8.79 5.38
C PRO A 266 17.60 8.04 4.21
N SER A 267 16.32 7.70 4.36
CA SER A 267 15.62 6.87 3.40
C SER A 267 15.42 7.70 2.13
N VAL A 268 16.03 7.29 1.03
CA VAL A 268 15.80 7.80 -0.36
C VAL A 268 14.40 7.41 -0.86
N MET A 269 13.46 7.14 0.04
CA MET A 269 12.12 6.73 -0.31
C MET A 269 11.29 7.96 -0.62
N THR A 270 10.47 7.85 -1.67
CA THR A 270 9.57 8.90 -2.14
C THR A 270 8.76 9.49 -0.99
N VAL A 271 8.84 10.81 -0.86
CA VAL A 271 8.00 11.58 0.05
C VAL A 271 6.73 11.99 -0.69
N VAL A 272 5.59 11.80 -0.04
CA VAL A 272 4.29 12.22 -0.57
C VAL A 272 3.57 13.06 0.47
N ASP A 273 2.93 14.12 -0.01
CA ASP A 273 1.91 14.79 0.77
C ASP A 273 0.58 14.05 0.59
N ALA A 274 -0.19 13.93 1.68
CA ALA A 274 -1.45 13.21 1.68
C ALA A 274 -2.54 13.97 2.45
N TRP A 275 -3.75 13.99 1.89
CA TRP A 275 -4.90 14.73 2.42
C TRP A 275 -6.16 13.88 2.35
N TYR A 276 -7.02 13.96 3.38
CA TYR A 276 -8.33 13.31 3.35
C TYR A 276 -9.33 14.00 2.42
N ASP A 277 -9.07 15.26 2.05
CA ASP A 277 -9.86 15.98 1.07
C ASP A 277 -9.63 15.41 -0.34
N LEU A 278 -10.57 14.58 -0.78
CA LEU A 278 -10.54 13.95 -2.11
C LEU A 278 -10.88 14.94 -3.23
N SER A 279 -11.44 16.12 -2.94
CA SER A 279 -11.79 17.12 -3.97
C SER A 279 -10.57 17.76 -4.63
N ARG A 280 -9.37 17.54 -4.07
CA ARG A 280 -8.08 17.97 -4.65
C ARG A 280 -7.78 17.30 -5.98
N ALA A 281 -8.38 16.13 -6.24
CA ALA A 281 -8.41 15.52 -7.56
C ALA A 281 -9.77 15.84 -8.21
N SER A 282 -9.78 16.36 -9.43
CA SER A 282 -11.03 16.48 -10.20
C SER A 282 -11.38 15.18 -10.92
N THR A 283 -10.34 14.42 -11.29
CA THR A 283 -10.39 13.12 -11.96
C THR A 283 -9.37 12.20 -11.32
N ILE A 284 -9.52 10.88 -11.48
CA ILE A 284 -8.52 9.91 -11.00
C ILE A 284 -7.53 9.64 -12.13
N PRO A 285 -6.26 10.10 -12.05
CA PRO A 285 -5.26 9.79 -13.06
C PRO A 285 -4.89 8.31 -13.04
N ASP A 286 -4.33 7.80 -14.13
CA ASP A 286 -3.77 6.45 -14.17
C ASP A 286 -2.61 6.31 -13.16
N PRO A 287 -2.67 5.35 -12.22
CA PRO A 287 -1.58 5.03 -11.31
C PRO A 287 -0.21 4.81 -11.95
N GLN A 288 -0.11 4.45 -13.22
CA GLN A 288 1.19 4.36 -13.92
C GLN A 288 1.94 5.70 -13.91
N GLY A 289 1.23 6.83 -14.04
CA GLY A 289 1.86 8.15 -14.00
C GLY A 289 2.60 8.41 -12.69
N PHE A 290 2.11 7.89 -11.56
CA PHE A 290 2.80 8.01 -10.28
C PHE A 290 4.13 7.24 -10.29
N LEU A 291 4.18 6.08 -10.95
CA LEU A 291 5.39 5.27 -11.06
C LEU A 291 6.42 5.90 -11.99
N GLU A 292 5.96 6.54 -13.06
CA GLU A 292 6.79 7.34 -13.97
C GLU A 292 7.39 8.56 -13.26
N GLU A 293 6.56 9.33 -12.54
CA GLU A 293 7.03 10.48 -11.74
C GLU A 293 8.06 10.05 -10.69
N ARG A 294 7.83 8.91 -10.03
CA ARG A 294 8.80 8.35 -9.08
C ARG A 294 10.10 7.94 -9.77
N LYS A 295 10.02 7.26 -10.91
CA LYS A 295 11.21 6.81 -11.68
C LYS A 295 12.05 8.02 -12.12
N ALA A 296 11.41 9.11 -12.54
CA ALA A 296 12.10 10.35 -12.91
C ALA A 296 12.87 11.02 -11.75
N LEU A 297 12.56 10.70 -10.49
CA LEU A 297 13.31 11.16 -9.31
C LEU A 297 14.47 10.22 -8.94
N GLU A 298 14.55 9.04 -9.54
CA GLU A 298 15.61 8.05 -9.33
C GLU A 298 16.73 8.17 -10.39
N GLU A 299 16.49 8.90 -11.48
CA GLU A 299 17.42 9.17 -12.61
C GLU A 299 18.27 10.43 -12.38
#